data_AF-A0A6P3EVY5-F1
#
_entry.id   AF-A0A6P3EVY5-F1
#
_cell.length_a   1.000
_cell.length_b   1.000
_cell.length_c   1.000
_cell.angle_alpha   90.00
_cell.angle_beta   90.00
_cell.angle_gamma   90.00
#
_symmetry.space_group_name_H-M   'P 1'
#
loop_
_entity.id
_entity.type
_entity.pdbx_description
1 polymer ?
#
loop_
_entity_poly.entity_id
_entity_poly.type
_entity_poly.pdbx_seq_one_letter_code
_entity_poly.pdbx_strand_id
1 'polypeptide(L)'
;MVDPVPEEEKGAEVPGSGEGAAATASAAPDVQGAQQPTAASASASAAAPHKAEAPCAAEGGRREQSPLLHLDLFNFDCPEAEGSRYVLTSPRSLEACARCAVKPVELLPRALAELVREAPGRSMRVATGLFEAYEAQRRAKLQQCRAERERIVREEKRRLFTPLGPLLRRERAERVAREDRQRKLQQERNLRQREEGLQEGRERAEQERRERAQRAARARQRQEGQQQREKRELSRAERARHEALLRGRAQRQQQEREGLRSSLEASLGRAQENYEQLVEQRTRELRERARREELQGRRAKEAVERKEREHRARLEALARAGEQRLQHAAQAAEEAVQQKARRVGQTRLEKERAQRANKEKVERDEDCRRRELLQAIGRKLERSEQLSRERRSALESARSTARASFHVREKVREETNTRSFDRMVREAQLHASLDRK
;
A
#
# COMPACT_ATOMS: atom_id res chain seq x y z
N MET A 1 -0.18 -35.01 -30.74
CA MET A 1 -1.19 -34.01 -31.14
C MET A 1 -1.36 -33.12 -29.91
N VAL A 2 -0.69 -31.97 -29.69
CA VAL A 2 -0.33 -30.86 -30.60
C VAL A 2 -1.57 -30.54 -31.43
N ASP A 3 -2.35 -29.50 -31.19
CA ASP A 3 -2.01 -28.12 -30.82
C ASP A 3 -3.30 -27.34 -30.40
N PRO A 4 -3.33 -26.00 -30.21
CA PRO A 4 -3.79 -25.38 -28.97
C PRO A 4 -4.98 -24.40 -29.16
N VAL A 5 -5.31 -23.69 -28.08
CA VAL A 5 -6.18 -22.49 -28.05
C VAL A 5 -5.56 -21.35 -28.87
N PRO A 6 -6.39 -20.55 -29.56
CA PRO A 6 -6.14 -19.11 -29.68
C PRO A 6 -7.35 -18.23 -29.35
N GLU A 7 -7.01 -16.94 -29.18
CA GLU A 7 -7.73 -15.82 -28.57
C GLU A 7 -8.80 -15.12 -29.44
N GLU A 8 -9.28 -13.99 -28.89
CA GLU A 8 -10.03 -12.85 -29.47
C GLU A 8 -11.57 -12.96 -29.28
N GLU A 9 -12.38 -11.93 -29.01
CA GLU A 9 -12.26 -10.48 -29.11
C GLU A 9 -13.45 -9.80 -28.35
N LYS A 10 -13.25 -8.55 -27.90
CA LYS A 10 -14.15 -7.38 -27.80
C LYS A 10 -15.68 -7.49 -27.52
N GLY A 11 -16.11 -6.59 -26.61
CA GLY A 11 -17.45 -5.99 -26.56
C GLY A 11 -17.67 -5.27 -25.21
N ALA A 12 -17.23 -4.02 -25.02
CA ALA A 12 -17.98 -2.78 -25.30
C ALA A 12 -19.36 -2.73 -24.61
N GLU A 13 -19.48 -1.98 -23.50
CA GLU A 13 -20.49 -0.90 -23.34
C GLU A 13 -20.27 -0.12 -22.03
N VAL A 14 -20.11 1.19 -22.18
CA VAL A 14 -20.29 2.24 -21.16
C VAL A 14 -21.39 3.15 -21.71
N PRO A 15 -22.25 3.72 -20.86
CA PRO A 15 -22.40 5.17 -20.82
C PRO A 15 -22.47 5.64 -19.36
N GLY A 16 -22.03 6.82 -18.93
CA GLY A 16 -21.81 8.10 -19.59
C GLY A 16 -22.21 9.21 -18.59
N SER A 17 -21.73 10.44 -18.83
CA SER A 17 -21.98 11.72 -18.11
C SER A 17 -21.15 11.96 -16.83
N GLY A 18 -20.45 13.09 -16.66
CA GLY A 18 -20.29 14.27 -17.49
C GLY A 18 -19.46 15.35 -16.77
N GLU A 19 -18.78 16.19 -17.57
CA GLU A 19 -18.44 17.61 -17.36
C GLU A 19 -17.54 18.02 -16.16
N GLY A 20 -16.48 18.84 -16.31
CA GLY A 20 -15.94 19.57 -17.45
C GLY A 20 -14.71 20.44 -17.07
N ALA A 21 -14.10 21.04 -18.11
CA ALA A 21 -13.32 22.31 -18.19
C ALA A 21 -12.10 22.54 -17.25
N ALA A 22 -10.96 23.14 -17.61
CA ALA A 22 -10.38 23.79 -18.80
C ALA A 22 -8.87 23.99 -18.50
N ALA A 23 -7.93 23.63 -19.40
CA ALA A 23 -7.20 24.49 -20.36
C ALA A 23 -5.82 25.05 -19.91
N THR A 24 -4.97 25.26 -20.94
CA THR A 24 -3.62 25.86 -21.06
C THR A 24 -2.42 24.95 -20.74
N ALA A 25 -1.64 24.38 -21.68
CA ALA A 25 -0.88 24.91 -22.84
C ALA A 25 0.19 25.94 -22.41
N SER A 26 1.45 25.97 -22.86
CA SER A 26 2.28 25.23 -23.83
C SER A 26 3.72 25.77 -23.69
N ALA A 27 4.66 25.07 -24.34
CA ALA A 27 5.87 25.60 -24.98
C ALA A 27 7.18 25.70 -24.20
N ALA A 28 8.08 24.78 -24.57
CA ALA A 28 9.53 24.94 -24.64
C ALA A 28 9.94 26.01 -25.67
N PRO A 29 11.24 26.38 -25.73
CA PRO A 29 11.95 26.10 -26.97
C PRO A 29 13.43 25.68 -26.85
N ASP A 30 13.92 25.33 -28.03
CA ASP A 30 15.14 24.71 -28.53
C ASP A 30 16.54 25.32 -28.25
N VAL A 31 17.51 24.39 -28.20
CA VAL A 31 18.79 24.28 -28.95
C VAL A 31 19.76 25.47 -28.98
N GLN A 32 20.92 25.26 -28.36
CA GLN A 32 22.15 26.01 -28.61
C GLN A 32 23.17 25.15 -29.37
N GLY A 33 23.51 25.61 -30.58
CA GLY A 33 24.62 25.14 -31.41
C GLY A 33 25.95 25.78 -31.02
N ALA A 34 27.02 25.04 -31.31
CA ALA A 34 28.39 25.27 -30.90
C ALA A 34 29.17 26.30 -31.76
N GLN A 35 30.33 26.70 -31.21
CA GLN A 35 31.64 26.97 -31.84
C GLN A 35 32.27 28.34 -31.52
N GLN A 36 33.38 28.30 -30.78
CA GLN A 36 34.54 29.22 -30.82
C GLN A 36 35.31 28.99 -32.16
N PRO A 37 36.22 29.89 -32.67
CA PRO A 37 37.33 30.51 -31.91
C PRO A 37 37.91 31.87 -32.43
N THR A 38 38.96 32.32 -31.72
CA THR A 38 40.09 33.21 -32.11
C THR A 38 40.01 34.75 -31.99
N ALA A 39 40.97 35.24 -31.18
CA ALA A 39 41.97 36.28 -31.45
C ALA A 39 41.61 37.78 -31.60
N ALA A 40 42.16 38.52 -30.63
CA ALA A 40 42.95 39.75 -30.74
C ALA A 40 42.38 41.05 -31.33
N SER A 41 42.46 42.07 -30.45
CA SER A 41 42.84 43.46 -30.73
C SER A 41 41.81 44.45 -31.25
N ALA A 42 41.79 45.55 -30.50
CA ALA A 42 41.57 46.94 -30.90
C ALA A 42 40.14 47.42 -31.20
N SER A 43 39.72 48.36 -30.34
CA SER A 43 39.17 49.69 -30.66
C SER A 43 38.02 49.82 -31.65
N ALA A 44 36.90 50.39 -31.17
CA ALA A 44 36.43 51.75 -31.52
C ALA A 44 34.90 51.87 -31.55
N SER A 45 34.35 52.89 -30.87
CA SER A 45 33.18 53.68 -31.28
C SER A 45 32.83 54.68 -30.18
N ALA A 46 32.38 55.90 -30.44
CA ALA A 46 32.21 56.65 -31.67
C ALA A 46 31.83 58.09 -31.23
N ALA A 47 32.36 59.11 -31.91
CA ALA A 47 31.65 60.37 -32.19
C ALA A 47 32.54 61.26 -33.09
N ALA A 48 32.22 61.22 -34.38
CA ALA A 48 32.14 62.27 -35.41
C ALA A 48 33.15 63.46 -35.51
N PRO A 49 33.35 64.02 -36.72
CA PRO A 49 34.56 64.71 -37.14
C PRO A 49 34.42 66.25 -37.21
N HIS A 50 35.54 66.99 -37.22
CA HIS A 50 35.93 67.93 -38.29
C HIS A 50 37.18 68.76 -37.91
N LYS A 51 38.21 68.58 -38.75
CA LYS A 51 39.19 69.54 -39.29
C LYS A 51 39.87 70.56 -38.36
N ALA A 52 41.18 70.35 -38.22
CA ALA A 52 42.17 71.29 -37.71
C ALA A 52 42.35 72.50 -38.64
N GLU A 53 42.64 73.67 -38.07
CA GLU A 53 43.61 74.64 -38.60
C GLU A 53 43.99 75.70 -37.55
N ALA A 54 45.24 76.15 -37.65
CA ALA A 54 45.99 76.98 -36.71
C ALA A 54 45.52 78.46 -36.68
N PRO A 55 45.80 79.23 -35.61
CA PRO A 55 45.35 80.62 -35.53
C PRO A 55 46.42 81.60 -36.02
N CYS A 56 46.03 82.48 -36.96
CA CYS A 56 46.76 83.71 -37.28
C CYS A 56 45.81 84.92 -37.35
N ALA A 57 46.08 85.86 -36.46
CA ALA A 57 46.13 87.32 -36.64
C ALA A 57 44.93 88.13 -37.23
N ALA A 58 44.55 89.14 -36.45
CA ALA A 58 44.11 90.48 -36.88
C ALA A 58 44.08 91.39 -35.63
N GLU A 59 44.52 92.64 -35.57
CA GLU A 59 45.25 93.55 -36.46
C GLU A 59 45.79 94.71 -35.59
N GLY A 60 46.81 95.43 -36.09
CA GLY A 60 47.31 96.66 -35.48
C GLY A 60 48.59 97.18 -36.17
N GLY A 61 48.42 98.01 -37.19
CA GLY A 61 49.43 98.46 -38.16
C GLY A 61 50.81 98.88 -37.65
N ARG A 62 51.84 98.39 -38.34
CA ARG A 62 53.18 98.99 -38.42
C ARG A 62 53.59 99.11 -39.89
N ARG A 63 53.89 100.35 -40.30
CA ARG A 63 54.51 100.71 -41.60
C ARG A 63 55.58 99.69 -41.97
N GLU A 64 55.42 99.05 -43.13
CA GLU A 64 56.36 98.07 -43.68
C GLU A 64 57.76 98.71 -43.79
N GLN A 65 58.63 98.32 -42.87
CA GLN A 65 60.04 98.65 -42.93
C GLN A 65 60.65 97.72 -43.96
N SER A 66 61.01 98.27 -45.14
CA SER A 66 61.82 97.54 -46.11
C SER A 66 63.05 96.97 -45.39
N PRO A 67 63.36 95.67 -45.53
CA PRO A 67 64.47 95.04 -44.81
C PRO A 67 65.76 95.85 -45.03
N LEU A 68 66.51 96.14 -43.96
CA LEU A 68 67.80 96.83 -44.06
C LEU A 68 68.82 95.90 -44.75
N LEU A 69 68.76 95.85 -46.07
CA LEU A 69 69.71 95.13 -46.89
C LEU A 69 71.05 95.88 -46.87
N HIS A 70 72.15 95.13 -46.79
CA HIS A 70 73.49 95.68 -46.96
C HIS A 70 73.81 95.81 -48.45
N LEU A 71 73.57 97.00 -49.00
CA LEU A 71 73.76 97.36 -50.39
C LEU A 71 75.05 98.18 -50.54
N ASP A 72 75.92 97.71 -51.42
CA ASP A 72 77.26 98.21 -51.68
C ASP A 72 77.47 98.35 -53.20
N LEU A 73 78.61 98.91 -53.63
CA LEU A 73 78.87 99.18 -55.05
C LEU A 73 78.92 97.92 -55.94
N PHE A 74 78.90 96.72 -55.38
CA PHE A 74 78.96 95.46 -56.10
C PHE A 74 77.61 94.74 -56.16
N ASN A 75 76.71 94.95 -55.19
CA ASN A 75 75.44 94.23 -55.09
C ASN A 75 74.18 95.12 -55.14
N PHE A 76 74.28 96.40 -55.50
CA PHE A 76 73.10 97.30 -55.55
C PHE A 76 72.12 97.01 -56.70
N ASP A 77 72.54 96.33 -57.77
CA ASP A 77 71.72 95.96 -58.94
C ASP A 77 71.17 94.51 -58.85
N CYS A 78 71.12 93.89 -57.66
CA CYS A 78 70.61 92.53 -57.49
C CYS A 78 69.06 92.51 -57.37
N PRO A 79 68.37 91.42 -57.73
CA PRO A 79 66.90 91.36 -57.72
C PRO A 79 66.30 91.58 -56.32
N GLU A 80 67.04 91.24 -55.26
CA GLU A 80 66.63 91.52 -53.88
C GLU A 80 66.62 93.03 -53.55
N ALA A 81 67.35 93.84 -54.32
CA ALA A 81 67.42 95.29 -54.17
C ALA A 81 66.31 96.05 -54.93
N GLU A 82 65.58 95.41 -55.85
CA GLU A 82 64.55 96.04 -56.72
C GLU A 82 63.35 96.62 -55.95
N GLY A 83 63.18 96.28 -54.66
CA GLY A 83 62.18 96.86 -53.74
C GLY A 83 62.78 97.67 -52.59
N SER A 84 64.10 97.90 -52.56
CA SER A 84 64.77 98.65 -51.50
C SER A 84 64.59 100.16 -51.65
N ARG A 85 64.29 100.86 -50.54
CA ARG A 85 64.18 102.34 -50.53
C ARG A 85 65.52 103.04 -50.78
N TYR A 86 66.64 102.40 -50.46
CA TYR A 86 67.98 103.00 -50.55
C TYR A 86 68.81 102.32 -51.63
N VAL A 87 69.57 103.12 -52.39
CA VAL A 87 70.46 102.61 -53.45
C VAL A 87 71.74 101.99 -52.87
N LEU A 88 72.32 102.61 -51.83
CA LEU A 88 73.50 102.09 -51.11
C LEU A 88 73.30 102.28 -49.61
N THR A 89 73.68 101.28 -48.81
CA THR A 89 73.61 101.31 -47.33
C THR A 89 74.95 101.00 -46.67
N SER A 90 75.94 100.53 -47.42
CA SER A 90 77.30 100.28 -46.93
C SER A 90 78.06 101.60 -46.71
N PRO A 91 78.54 101.91 -45.48
CA PRO A 91 79.21 103.17 -45.17
C PRO A 91 80.41 103.46 -46.08
N ARG A 92 81.22 102.43 -46.39
CA ARG A 92 82.40 102.56 -47.27
C ARG A 92 82.03 102.84 -48.72
N SER A 93 80.92 102.28 -49.18
CA SER A 93 80.40 102.52 -50.54
C SER A 93 79.82 103.92 -50.67
N LEU A 94 79.10 104.37 -49.64
CA LEU A 94 78.60 105.74 -49.55
C LEU A 94 79.75 106.76 -49.48
N GLU A 95 80.78 106.48 -48.68
CA GLU A 95 81.98 107.31 -48.61
C GLU A 95 82.73 107.37 -49.96
N ALA A 96 82.85 106.24 -50.66
CA ALA A 96 83.45 106.21 -51.98
C ALA A 96 82.67 107.04 -53.03
N CYS A 97 81.34 106.91 -53.06
CA CYS A 97 80.49 107.75 -53.91
C CYS A 97 80.66 109.24 -53.60
N ALA A 98 80.73 109.60 -52.31
CA ALA A 98 80.96 110.99 -51.88
C ALA A 98 82.34 111.51 -52.33
N ARG A 99 83.40 110.71 -52.20
CA ARG A 99 84.76 111.07 -52.65
C ARG A 99 84.87 111.20 -54.17
N CYS A 100 84.12 110.40 -54.92
CA CYS A 100 84.04 110.48 -56.38
C CYS A 100 83.04 111.53 -56.89
N ALA A 101 82.33 112.24 -56.01
CA ALA A 101 81.26 113.18 -56.33
C ALA A 101 80.15 112.60 -57.25
N VAL A 102 79.85 111.31 -57.10
CA VAL A 102 78.79 110.61 -57.83
C VAL A 102 77.61 110.36 -56.89
N LYS A 103 76.40 110.77 -57.28
CA LYS A 103 75.20 110.45 -56.51
C LYS A 103 74.82 108.98 -56.71
N PRO A 104 74.44 108.23 -55.66
CA PRO A 104 74.07 106.82 -55.80
C PRO A 104 72.98 106.57 -56.86
N VAL A 105 72.00 107.47 -57.00
CA VAL A 105 70.92 107.37 -58.00
C VAL A 105 71.44 107.42 -59.45
N GLU A 106 72.56 108.11 -59.71
CA GLU A 106 73.18 108.15 -61.05
C GLU A 106 73.84 106.83 -61.44
N LEU A 107 74.04 105.93 -60.48
CA LEU A 107 74.56 104.60 -60.73
C LEU A 107 73.45 103.62 -61.10
N LEU A 108 72.17 104.00 -61.14
CA LEU A 108 71.08 103.09 -61.53
C LEU A 108 70.87 103.04 -63.06
N PRO A 109 70.58 101.86 -63.62
CA PRO A 109 70.25 101.74 -65.04
C PRO A 109 68.89 102.42 -65.29
N ARG A 110 68.78 103.15 -66.41
CA ARG A 110 67.51 103.72 -66.86
C ARG A 110 66.99 102.92 -68.05
N ALA A 111 65.67 102.85 -68.25
CA ALA A 111 65.14 102.19 -69.43
C ALA A 111 65.23 103.10 -70.66
N LEU A 112 65.53 102.55 -71.84
CA LEU A 112 65.54 103.31 -73.11
C LEU A 112 64.22 104.06 -73.34
N ALA A 113 63.09 103.49 -72.89
CA ALA A 113 61.77 104.10 -72.96
C ALA A 113 61.66 105.43 -72.18
N GLU A 114 62.35 105.57 -71.05
CA GLU A 114 62.35 106.82 -70.28
C GLU A 114 63.11 107.93 -71.01
N LEU A 115 64.24 107.59 -71.65
CA LEU A 115 65.03 108.54 -72.44
C LEU A 115 64.29 108.99 -73.71
N VAL A 116 63.54 108.09 -74.35
CA VAL A 116 62.68 108.43 -75.50
C VAL A 116 61.58 109.41 -75.07
N ARG A 117 61.03 109.26 -73.85
CA ARG A 117 60.00 110.16 -73.31
C ARG A 117 60.54 111.54 -72.93
N GLU A 118 61.80 111.64 -72.53
CA GLU A 118 62.47 112.91 -72.18
C GLU A 118 62.85 113.77 -73.41
N ALA A 119 62.88 113.19 -74.62
CA ALA A 119 63.17 113.92 -75.87
C ALA A 119 62.14 113.63 -76.98
N PRO A 120 60.85 114.03 -76.81
CA PRO A 120 59.83 113.80 -77.82
C PRO A 120 60.19 114.53 -79.12
N GLY A 121 60.14 113.81 -80.25
CA GLY A 121 60.43 114.34 -81.59
C GLY A 121 61.81 113.99 -82.17
N ARG A 122 62.68 113.28 -81.42
CA ARG A 122 63.92 112.71 -81.97
C ARG A 122 63.69 111.32 -82.55
N SER A 123 64.42 110.96 -83.61
CA SER A 123 64.31 109.62 -84.21
C SER A 123 64.82 108.54 -83.25
N MET A 124 64.24 107.34 -83.33
CA MET A 124 64.62 106.20 -82.48
C MET A 124 66.12 105.92 -82.49
N ARG A 125 66.80 106.08 -83.64
CA ARG A 125 68.26 105.89 -83.76
C ARG A 125 69.06 106.89 -82.93
N VAL A 126 68.61 108.14 -82.86
CA VAL A 126 69.26 109.18 -82.04
C VAL A 126 69.01 108.91 -80.55
N ALA A 127 67.81 108.46 -80.19
CA ALA A 127 67.49 108.09 -78.81
C ALA A 127 68.34 106.91 -78.32
N THR A 128 68.55 105.88 -79.14
CA THR A 128 69.46 104.77 -78.83
C THR A 128 70.89 105.24 -78.63
N GLY A 129 71.41 106.14 -79.48
CA GLY A 129 72.76 106.67 -79.31
C GLY A 129 72.95 107.50 -78.03
N LEU A 130 71.92 108.26 -77.62
CA LEU A 130 71.95 108.99 -76.35
C LEU A 130 71.91 108.04 -75.14
N PHE A 131 71.17 106.94 -75.26
CA PHE A 131 71.13 105.89 -74.24
C PHE A 131 72.47 105.17 -74.09
N GLU A 132 73.13 104.85 -75.21
CA GLU A 132 74.47 104.27 -75.19
C GLU A 132 75.50 105.21 -74.55
N ALA A 133 75.45 106.51 -74.85
CA ALA A 133 76.31 107.51 -74.21
C ALA A 133 76.03 107.62 -72.70
N TYR A 134 74.75 107.59 -72.28
CA TYR A 134 74.37 107.59 -70.87
C TYR A 134 74.87 106.34 -70.13
N GLU A 135 74.66 105.14 -70.69
CA GLU A 135 75.12 103.89 -70.11
C GLU A 135 76.66 103.82 -70.02
N ALA A 136 77.37 104.32 -71.04
CA ALA A 136 78.82 104.42 -71.01
C ALA A 136 79.30 105.34 -69.86
N GLN A 137 78.67 106.51 -69.70
CA GLN A 137 78.98 107.44 -68.62
C GLN A 137 78.67 106.85 -67.24
N ARG A 138 77.53 106.16 -67.09
CA ARG A 138 77.13 105.45 -65.87
C ARG A 138 78.18 104.42 -65.46
N ARG A 139 78.62 103.56 -66.40
CA ARG A 139 79.62 102.51 -66.15
C ARG A 139 80.97 103.08 -65.72
N ALA A 140 81.41 104.18 -66.34
CA ALA A 140 82.65 104.86 -65.96
C ALA A 140 82.60 105.38 -64.51
N LYS A 141 81.50 106.06 -64.14
CA LYS A 141 81.27 106.54 -62.77
C LYS A 141 81.24 105.40 -61.74
N LEU A 142 80.63 104.27 -62.07
CA LEU A 142 80.57 103.11 -61.18
C LEU A 142 81.95 102.51 -60.93
N GLN A 143 82.78 102.36 -61.97
CA GLN A 143 84.14 101.84 -61.84
C GLN A 143 85.01 102.74 -60.95
N GLN A 144 84.90 104.05 -61.10
CA GLN A 144 85.62 105.02 -60.28
C GLN A 144 85.26 104.88 -58.79
N CYS A 145 83.97 104.79 -58.46
CA CYS A 145 83.52 104.60 -57.09
C CYS A 145 84.03 103.28 -56.48
N ARG A 146 84.06 102.20 -57.26
CA ARG A 146 84.57 100.89 -56.79
C ARG A 146 86.06 100.96 -56.42
N ALA A 147 86.86 101.63 -57.23
CA ALA A 147 88.29 101.81 -56.96
C ALA A 147 88.55 102.61 -55.66
N GLU A 148 87.80 103.69 -55.43
CA GLU A 148 87.96 104.53 -54.23
C GLU A 148 87.52 103.78 -52.95
N ARG A 149 86.48 102.94 -53.03
CA ARG A 149 86.08 102.07 -51.91
C ARG A 149 87.21 101.14 -51.47
N GLU A 150 87.91 100.54 -52.42
CA GLU A 150 89.03 99.65 -52.08
C GLU A 150 90.18 100.41 -51.41
N ARG A 151 90.43 101.66 -51.81
CA ARG A 151 91.42 102.52 -51.16
C ARG A 151 91.07 102.77 -49.69
N ILE A 152 89.80 103.09 -49.39
CA ILE A 152 89.31 103.27 -48.02
C ILE A 152 89.57 102.01 -47.17
N VAL A 153 89.25 100.82 -47.72
CA VAL A 153 89.46 99.54 -47.01
C VAL A 153 90.95 99.28 -46.70
N ARG A 154 91.86 99.64 -47.62
CA ARG A 154 93.31 99.48 -47.40
C ARG A 154 93.84 100.44 -46.33
N GLU A 155 93.36 101.68 -46.30
CA GLU A 155 93.76 102.69 -45.31
C GLU A 155 93.35 102.27 -43.88
N GLU A 156 92.14 101.74 -43.68
CA GLU A 156 91.67 101.25 -42.37
C GLU A 156 92.48 100.05 -41.87
N LYS A 157 92.83 99.10 -42.75
CA LYS A 157 93.63 97.93 -42.37
C LYS A 157 95.03 98.29 -41.87
N ARG A 158 95.64 99.40 -42.34
CA ARG A 158 96.94 99.88 -41.81
C ARG A 158 96.84 100.49 -40.40
N ARG A 159 95.65 100.89 -39.92
CA ARG A 159 95.48 101.53 -38.59
C ARG A 159 95.30 100.54 -37.42
N LEU A 160 94.99 99.26 -37.69
CA LEU A 160 94.66 98.26 -36.66
C LEU A 160 95.85 97.42 -36.15
N PHE A 161 97.05 97.59 -36.72
CA PHE A 161 98.23 96.77 -36.38
C PHE A 161 99.39 97.62 -35.82
N THR A 162 99.35 97.90 -34.51
CA THR A 162 100.51 98.38 -33.71
C THR A 162 100.36 97.90 -32.24
N PRO A 163 101.31 97.13 -31.64
CA PRO A 163 101.08 96.48 -30.33
C PRO A 163 101.88 97.05 -29.12
N LEU A 164 101.35 96.88 -27.89
CA LEU A 164 102.00 97.12 -26.58
C LEU A 164 101.56 96.10 -25.47
N GLY A 165 102.51 95.28 -24.95
CA GLY A 165 102.68 94.76 -23.55
C GLY A 165 101.73 93.70 -22.88
N PRO A 166 102.16 92.46 -22.48
CA PRO A 166 101.27 91.37 -21.99
C PRO A 166 101.25 90.95 -20.49
N LEU A 167 102.03 91.47 -19.54
CA LEU A 167 102.18 90.80 -18.22
C LEU A 167 101.07 91.06 -17.17
N LEU A 168 100.41 92.22 -17.18
CA LEU A 168 99.41 92.59 -16.14
C LEU A 168 98.02 91.91 -16.29
N ARG A 169 97.75 91.22 -17.41
CA ARG A 169 96.44 90.56 -17.66
C ARG A 169 96.27 89.24 -16.94
N ARG A 170 97.36 88.53 -16.64
CA ARG A 170 97.32 87.15 -16.13
C ARG A 170 96.89 87.09 -14.66
N GLU A 171 97.38 88.01 -13.83
CA GLU A 171 97.10 88.02 -12.38
C GLU A 171 95.65 88.37 -12.04
N ARG A 172 94.99 89.22 -12.85
CA ARG A 172 93.57 89.57 -12.64
C ARG A 172 92.62 88.43 -12.97
N ALA A 173 92.94 87.62 -13.98
CA ALA A 173 92.12 86.47 -14.37
C ALA A 173 92.12 85.36 -13.30
N GLU A 174 93.24 85.16 -12.61
CA GLU A 174 93.38 84.11 -11.59
C GLU A 174 92.59 84.39 -10.31
N ARG A 175 92.41 85.67 -9.91
CA ARG A 175 91.62 86.05 -8.72
C ARG A 175 90.12 85.82 -8.91
N VAL A 176 89.57 86.22 -10.06
CA VAL A 176 88.15 86.02 -10.41
C VAL A 176 87.80 84.53 -10.44
N ALA A 177 88.71 83.68 -10.94
CA ALA A 177 88.49 82.23 -10.98
C ALA A 177 88.42 81.58 -9.58
N ARG A 178 89.11 82.12 -8.57
CA ARG A 178 89.08 81.60 -7.19
C ARG A 178 87.78 81.96 -6.48
N GLU A 179 87.29 83.19 -6.65
CA GLU A 179 86.03 83.65 -6.06
C GLU A 179 84.81 82.92 -6.67
N ASP A 180 84.85 82.64 -7.97
CA ASP A 180 83.79 81.88 -8.65
C ASP A 180 83.70 80.42 -8.15
N ARG A 181 84.85 79.79 -7.86
CA ARG A 181 84.89 78.45 -7.27
C ARG A 181 84.28 78.43 -5.86
N GLN A 182 84.53 79.45 -5.04
CA GLN A 182 83.95 79.52 -3.69
C GLN A 182 82.42 79.69 -3.74
N ARG A 183 81.90 80.52 -4.67
CA ARG A 183 80.46 80.70 -4.87
C ARG A 183 79.78 79.40 -5.33
N LYS A 184 80.41 78.63 -6.22
CA LYS A 184 79.92 77.33 -6.67
C LYS A 184 79.81 76.31 -5.53
N LEU A 185 80.83 76.20 -4.68
CA LEU A 185 80.79 75.32 -3.51
C LEU A 185 79.66 75.69 -2.53
N GLN A 186 79.42 76.99 -2.32
CA GLN A 186 78.34 77.44 -1.47
C GLN A 186 76.96 77.19 -2.10
N GLN A 187 76.84 77.38 -3.42
CA GLN A 187 75.62 77.05 -4.16
C GLN A 187 75.32 75.55 -4.13
N GLU A 188 76.33 74.69 -4.29
CA GLU A 188 76.19 73.24 -4.16
C GLU A 188 75.73 72.83 -2.75
N ARG A 189 76.29 73.44 -1.70
CA ARG A 189 75.84 73.18 -0.31
C ARG A 189 74.36 73.56 -0.11
N ASN A 190 73.93 74.71 -0.63
CA ASN A 190 72.52 75.13 -0.53
C ASN A 190 71.58 74.23 -1.35
N LEU A 191 72.02 73.79 -2.54
CA LEU A 191 71.25 72.84 -3.36
C LEU A 191 71.11 71.49 -2.66
N ARG A 192 72.20 70.97 -2.07
CA ARG A 192 72.17 69.72 -1.31
C ARG A 192 71.18 69.78 -0.13
N GLN A 193 71.21 70.84 0.68
CA GLN A 193 70.25 71.01 1.78
C GLN A 193 68.79 71.06 1.30
N ARG A 194 68.54 71.68 0.13
CA ARG A 194 67.21 71.73 -0.46
C ARG A 194 66.77 70.37 -1.01
N GLU A 195 67.67 69.62 -1.62
CA GLU A 195 67.43 68.25 -2.09
C GLU A 195 67.16 67.30 -0.93
N GLU A 196 67.96 67.38 0.15
CA GLU A 196 67.76 66.62 1.39
C GLU A 196 66.40 66.94 2.01
N GLY A 197 66.01 68.22 2.12
CA GLY A 197 64.68 68.60 2.63
C GLY A 197 63.51 68.10 1.75
N LEU A 198 63.68 68.09 0.43
CA LEU A 198 62.70 67.51 -0.49
C LEU A 198 62.65 65.98 -0.41
N GLN A 199 63.80 65.32 -0.22
CA GLN A 199 63.89 63.88 -0.02
C GLN A 199 63.23 63.45 1.29
N GLU A 200 63.55 64.12 2.40
CA GLU A 200 62.88 63.88 3.69
C GLU A 200 61.37 64.11 3.60
N GLY A 201 60.93 65.15 2.89
CA GLY A 201 59.50 65.39 2.66
C GLY A 201 58.82 64.26 1.87
N ARG A 202 59.51 63.71 0.87
CA ARG A 202 59.02 62.55 0.09
C ARG A 202 58.99 61.27 0.94
N GLU A 203 60.03 61.03 1.72
CA GLU A 203 60.10 59.86 2.61
C GLU A 203 59.03 59.90 3.69
N ARG A 204 58.79 61.06 4.32
CA ARG A 204 57.69 61.24 5.30
C ARG A 204 56.33 61.02 4.64
N ALA A 205 56.09 61.58 3.46
CA ALA A 205 54.84 61.36 2.71
C ALA A 205 54.65 59.88 2.29
N GLU A 206 55.73 59.19 1.95
CA GLU A 206 55.69 57.76 1.64
C GLU A 206 55.42 56.91 2.89
N GLN A 207 56.04 57.25 4.02
CA GLN A 207 55.78 56.61 5.31
C GLN A 207 54.32 56.78 5.73
N GLU A 208 53.76 57.99 5.64
CA GLU A 208 52.34 58.25 5.91
C GLU A 208 51.42 57.46 4.97
N ARG A 209 51.76 57.35 3.67
CA ARG A 209 51.01 56.52 2.73
C ARG A 209 51.07 55.04 3.11
N ARG A 210 52.24 54.54 3.50
CA ARG A 210 52.42 53.15 3.96
C ARG A 210 51.64 52.88 5.24
N GLU A 211 51.69 53.77 6.22
CA GLU A 211 50.89 53.65 7.45
C GLU A 211 49.39 53.69 7.16
N ARG A 212 48.93 54.63 6.32
CA ARG A 212 47.52 54.73 5.94
C ARG A 212 47.06 53.47 5.20
N ALA A 213 47.90 52.92 4.31
CA ALA A 213 47.62 51.66 3.63
C ALA A 213 47.56 50.49 4.63
N GLN A 214 48.48 50.41 5.60
CA GLN A 214 48.45 49.38 6.64
C GLN A 214 47.22 49.50 7.54
N ARG A 215 46.84 50.72 7.94
CA ARG A 215 45.62 50.97 8.73
C ARG A 215 44.37 50.58 7.94
N ALA A 216 44.29 50.94 6.65
CA ALA A 216 43.21 50.54 5.77
C ALA A 216 43.15 49.01 5.58
N ALA A 217 44.30 48.35 5.42
CA ALA A 217 44.37 46.88 5.32
C ALA A 217 43.88 46.19 6.60
N ARG A 218 44.32 46.67 7.78
CA ARG A 218 43.84 46.16 9.08
C ARG A 218 42.34 46.39 9.26
N ALA A 219 41.81 47.53 8.83
CA ALA A 219 40.38 47.83 8.89
C ALA A 219 39.58 46.89 7.97
N ARG A 220 40.04 46.67 6.73
CA ARG A 220 39.44 45.71 5.79
C ARG A 220 39.44 44.29 6.34
N GLN A 221 40.58 43.84 6.88
CA GLN A 221 40.69 42.50 7.46
C GLN A 221 39.74 42.29 8.66
N ARG A 222 39.53 43.32 9.49
CA ARG A 222 38.54 43.29 10.57
C ARG A 222 37.11 43.24 10.04
N GLN A 223 36.77 44.05 9.03
CA GLN A 223 35.44 44.05 8.40
C GLN A 223 35.16 42.72 7.70
N GLU A 224 36.11 42.17 6.95
CA GLU A 224 36.00 40.84 6.33
C GLU A 224 35.82 39.76 7.40
N GLY A 225 36.56 39.84 8.51
CA GLY A 225 36.39 38.95 9.66
C GLY A 225 34.99 39.06 10.29
N GLN A 226 34.44 40.26 10.42
CA GLN A 226 33.07 40.50 10.90
C GLN A 226 32.03 39.92 9.93
N GLN A 227 32.13 40.24 8.65
CA GLN A 227 31.23 39.71 7.61
C GLN A 227 31.29 38.18 7.52
N GLN A 228 32.47 37.57 7.69
CA GLN A 228 32.59 36.12 7.74
C GLN A 228 31.91 35.51 8.98
N ARG A 229 31.98 36.18 10.14
CA ARG A 229 31.28 35.74 11.36
C ARG A 229 29.77 35.86 11.19
N GLU A 230 29.28 36.99 10.70
CA GLU A 230 27.86 37.21 10.41
C GLU A 230 27.33 36.18 9.40
N LYS A 231 28.06 35.92 8.31
CA LYS A 231 27.71 34.85 7.35
C LYS A 231 27.63 33.49 8.01
N ARG A 232 28.60 33.13 8.87
CA ARG A 232 28.59 31.85 9.60
C ARG A 232 27.42 31.76 10.57
N GLU A 233 27.06 32.84 11.24
CA GLU A 233 25.93 32.91 12.16
C GLU A 233 24.59 32.81 11.43
N LEU A 234 24.43 33.52 10.31
CA LEU A 234 23.27 33.41 9.44
C LEU A 234 23.13 31.97 8.90
N SER A 235 24.20 31.37 8.39
CA SER A 235 24.18 29.97 7.93
C SER A 235 23.88 28.99 9.07
N ARG A 236 24.34 29.24 10.30
CA ARG A 236 23.98 28.42 11.48
C ARG A 236 22.49 28.56 11.81
N ALA A 237 21.97 29.79 11.81
CA ALA A 237 20.56 30.06 12.08
C ALA A 237 19.65 29.45 11.00
N GLU A 238 20.03 29.53 9.73
CA GLU A 238 19.32 28.88 8.62
C GLU A 238 19.30 27.37 8.76
N ARG A 239 20.43 26.75 9.10
CA ARG A 239 20.50 25.30 9.38
C ARG A 239 19.60 24.92 10.55
N ALA A 240 19.60 25.69 11.64
CA ALA A 240 18.73 25.45 12.79
C ALA A 240 17.24 25.60 12.42
N ARG A 241 16.88 26.58 11.58
CA ARG A 241 15.51 26.74 11.06
C ARG A 241 15.10 25.56 10.19
N HIS A 242 15.96 25.13 9.27
CA HIS A 242 15.70 23.97 8.42
C HIS A 242 15.56 22.69 9.26
N GLU A 243 16.42 22.50 10.24
CA GLU A 243 16.35 21.36 11.16
C GLU A 243 15.05 21.39 11.98
N ALA A 244 14.64 22.55 12.49
CA ALA A 244 13.37 22.71 13.19
C ALA A 244 12.17 22.40 12.29
N LEU A 245 12.20 22.82 11.02
CA LEU A 245 11.16 22.49 10.03
C LEU A 245 11.10 20.99 9.74
N LEU A 246 12.25 20.33 9.59
CA LEU A 246 12.33 18.88 9.40
C LEU A 246 11.77 18.13 10.63
N ARG A 247 12.15 18.54 11.84
CA ARG A 247 11.61 17.98 13.08
C ARG A 247 10.09 18.18 13.17
N GLY A 248 9.60 19.37 12.84
CA GLY A 248 8.16 19.65 12.80
C GLY A 248 7.41 18.80 11.77
N ARG A 249 7.97 18.60 10.58
CA ARG A 249 7.39 17.71 9.56
C ARG A 249 7.40 16.26 10.01
N ALA A 250 8.49 15.79 10.61
CA ALA A 250 8.59 14.43 11.13
C ALA A 250 7.57 14.17 12.25
N GLN A 251 7.39 15.13 13.17
CA GLN A 251 6.38 15.06 14.22
C GLN A 251 4.96 15.03 13.65
N ARG A 252 4.64 15.87 12.66
CA ARG A 252 3.33 15.83 11.99
C ARG A 252 3.08 14.48 11.32
N GLN A 253 4.07 13.96 10.60
CA GLN A 253 3.97 12.63 9.99
C GLN A 253 3.80 11.52 11.03
N GLN A 254 4.45 11.63 12.19
CA GLN A 254 4.25 10.69 13.30
C GLN A 254 2.84 10.79 13.85
N GLN A 255 2.34 11.99 14.12
CA GLN A 255 0.97 12.23 14.60
C GLN A 255 -0.08 11.74 13.60
N GLU A 256 0.12 11.95 12.30
CA GLU A 256 -0.75 11.42 11.25
C GLU A 256 -0.72 9.89 11.24
N ARG A 257 0.47 9.28 11.33
CA ARG A 257 0.61 7.81 11.40
C ARG A 257 -0.03 7.23 12.65
N GLU A 258 0.15 7.87 13.80
CA GLU A 258 -0.46 7.48 15.07
C GLU A 258 -1.97 7.65 15.01
N GLY A 259 -2.48 8.76 14.49
CA GLY A 259 -3.91 8.97 14.28
C GLY A 259 -4.53 7.93 13.35
N LEU A 260 -3.86 7.60 12.24
CA LEU A 260 -4.27 6.52 11.35
C LEU A 260 -4.24 5.17 12.06
N ARG A 261 -3.19 4.86 12.83
CA ARG A 261 -3.10 3.63 13.62
C ARG A 261 -4.23 3.53 14.63
N SER A 262 -4.46 4.55 15.45
CA SER A 262 -5.55 4.58 16.42
C SER A 262 -6.93 4.48 15.76
N SER A 263 -7.13 5.10 14.58
CA SER A 263 -8.38 4.95 13.82
C SER A 263 -8.57 3.52 13.30
N LEU A 264 -7.50 2.89 12.80
CA LEU A 264 -7.53 1.49 12.35
C LEU A 264 -7.77 0.53 13.52
N GLU A 265 -7.11 0.74 14.66
CA GLU A 265 -7.32 -0.02 15.89
C GLU A 265 -8.76 0.13 16.40
N ALA A 266 -9.30 1.34 16.42
CA ALA A 266 -10.71 1.56 16.78
C ALA A 266 -11.68 0.90 15.79
N SER A 267 -11.36 0.91 14.50
CA SER A 267 -12.18 0.23 13.48
C SER A 267 -12.12 -1.29 13.62
N LEU A 268 -10.93 -1.83 13.91
CA LEU A 268 -10.73 -3.26 14.18
C LEU A 268 -11.48 -3.67 15.43
N GLY A 269 -11.39 -2.89 16.51
CA GLY A 269 -12.12 -3.13 17.75
C GLY A 269 -13.64 -3.18 17.53
N ARG A 270 -14.21 -2.20 16.81
CA ARG A 270 -15.63 -2.24 16.43
C ARG A 270 -16.01 -3.47 15.62
N ALA A 271 -15.16 -3.88 14.67
CA ALA A 271 -15.42 -5.08 13.87
C ALA A 271 -15.34 -6.37 14.72
N GLN A 272 -14.41 -6.43 15.67
CA GLN A 272 -14.28 -7.53 16.63
C GLN A 272 -15.50 -7.62 17.55
N GLU A 273 -15.91 -6.50 18.15
CA GLU A 273 -17.12 -6.44 18.99
C GLU A 273 -18.37 -6.89 18.21
N ASN A 274 -18.52 -6.43 16.96
CA ASN A 274 -19.63 -6.86 16.09
C ASN A 274 -19.59 -8.38 15.82
N TYR A 275 -18.40 -8.93 15.57
CA TYR A 275 -18.23 -10.36 15.37
C TYR A 275 -18.55 -11.15 16.64
N GLU A 276 -18.08 -10.69 17.80
CA GLU A 276 -18.38 -11.29 19.10
C GLU A 276 -19.89 -11.28 19.37
N GLN A 277 -20.56 -10.15 19.15
CA GLN A 277 -22.02 -10.05 19.29
C GLN A 277 -22.75 -11.01 18.35
N LEU A 278 -22.31 -11.14 17.10
CA LEU A 278 -22.90 -12.09 16.15
C LEU A 278 -22.73 -13.54 16.61
N VAL A 279 -21.55 -13.90 17.12
CA VAL A 279 -21.27 -15.22 17.68
C VAL A 279 -22.11 -15.47 18.93
N GLU A 280 -22.23 -14.49 19.82
CA GLU A 280 -23.10 -14.57 20.99
C GLU A 280 -24.56 -14.77 20.61
N GLN A 281 -25.08 -14.01 19.65
CA GLN A 281 -26.45 -14.18 19.15
C GLN A 281 -26.65 -15.58 18.59
N ARG A 282 -25.73 -16.06 17.76
CA ARG A 282 -25.79 -17.42 17.21
C ARG A 282 -25.76 -18.50 18.30
N THR A 283 -24.91 -18.34 19.32
CA THR A 283 -24.85 -19.30 20.43
C THR A 283 -26.11 -19.27 21.29
N ARG A 284 -26.72 -18.08 21.50
CA ARG A 284 -28.03 -17.94 22.17
C ARG A 284 -29.12 -18.64 21.37
N GLU A 285 -29.20 -18.41 20.06
CA GLU A 285 -30.15 -19.10 19.18
C GLU A 285 -29.98 -20.62 19.22
N LEU A 286 -28.74 -21.12 19.14
CA LEU A 286 -28.47 -22.56 19.22
C LEU A 286 -28.92 -23.14 20.56
N ARG A 287 -28.68 -22.43 21.68
CA ARG A 287 -29.16 -22.83 23.01
C ARG A 287 -30.69 -22.86 23.08
N GLU A 288 -31.36 -21.87 22.49
CA GLU A 288 -32.83 -21.86 22.42
C GLU A 288 -33.38 -22.99 21.56
N ARG A 289 -32.78 -23.26 20.39
CA ARG A 289 -33.14 -24.38 19.53
C ARG A 289 -32.96 -25.71 20.26
N ALA A 290 -31.81 -25.91 20.92
CA ALA A 290 -31.56 -27.09 21.74
C ALA A 290 -32.61 -27.26 22.85
N ARG A 291 -32.98 -26.18 23.56
CA ARG A 291 -34.06 -26.22 24.57
C ARG A 291 -35.42 -26.60 23.97
N ARG A 292 -35.75 -26.10 22.78
CA ARG A 292 -37.00 -26.45 22.08
C ARG A 292 -36.99 -27.91 21.66
N GLU A 293 -35.88 -28.42 21.12
CA GLU A 293 -35.69 -29.82 20.76
C GLU A 293 -35.75 -30.74 21.99
N GLU A 294 -35.13 -30.35 23.11
CA GLU A 294 -35.24 -31.08 24.37
C GLU A 294 -36.69 -31.15 24.87
N LEU A 295 -37.44 -30.05 24.79
CA LEU A 295 -38.85 -30.03 25.18
C LEU A 295 -39.71 -30.91 24.27
N GLN A 296 -39.47 -30.86 22.96
CA GLN A 296 -40.12 -31.75 22.00
C GLN A 296 -39.76 -33.22 22.29
N GLY A 297 -38.49 -33.51 22.58
CA GLY A 297 -38.02 -34.83 22.97
C GLY A 297 -38.66 -35.32 24.27
N ARG A 298 -38.82 -34.47 25.28
CA ARG A 298 -39.52 -34.81 26.53
C ARG A 298 -40.99 -35.15 26.28
N ARG A 299 -41.70 -34.31 25.50
CA ARG A 299 -43.11 -34.57 25.13
C ARG A 299 -43.27 -35.88 24.36
N ALA A 300 -42.35 -36.15 23.42
CA ALA A 300 -42.35 -37.41 22.67
C ALA A 300 -42.13 -38.60 23.60
N LYS A 301 -41.17 -38.53 24.53
CA LYS A 301 -40.92 -39.58 25.54
C LYS A 301 -42.13 -39.81 26.42
N GLU A 302 -42.73 -38.75 26.97
CA GLU A 302 -43.95 -38.85 27.78
C GLU A 302 -45.12 -39.47 27.00
N ALA A 303 -45.27 -39.13 25.71
CA ALA A 303 -46.31 -39.71 24.86
C ALA A 303 -46.07 -41.21 24.61
N VAL A 304 -44.81 -41.62 24.40
CA VAL A 304 -44.43 -43.05 24.27
C VAL A 304 -44.70 -43.77 25.58
N GLU A 305 -44.25 -43.24 26.72
CA GLU A 305 -44.51 -43.84 28.03
C GLU A 305 -46.01 -44.00 28.33
N ARG A 306 -46.84 -43.02 27.97
CA ARG A 306 -48.31 -43.13 28.12
C ARG A 306 -48.85 -44.29 27.29
N LYS A 307 -48.47 -44.39 26.02
CA LYS A 307 -48.88 -45.49 25.14
C LYS A 307 -48.39 -46.85 25.66
N GLU A 308 -47.18 -46.92 26.20
CA GLU A 308 -46.69 -48.14 26.84
C GLU A 308 -47.51 -48.51 28.07
N ARG A 309 -47.85 -47.55 28.94
CA ARG A 309 -48.69 -47.79 30.12
C ARG A 309 -50.08 -48.27 29.71
N GLU A 310 -50.69 -47.65 28.71
CA GLU A 310 -51.97 -48.10 28.13
C GLU A 310 -51.87 -49.52 27.57
N HIS A 311 -50.81 -49.82 26.82
CA HIS A 311 -50.58 -51.14 26.26
C HIS A 311 -50.40 -52.19 27.37
N ARG A 312 -49.58 -51.91 28.38
CA ARG A 312 -49.38 -52.77 29.56
C ARG A 312 -50.70 -53.01 30.29
N ALA A 313 -51.49 -51.96 30.54
CA ALA A 313 -52.80 -52.10 31.17
C ALA A 313 -53.77 -52.95 30.34
N ARG A 314 -53.76 -52.84 29.00
CA ARG A 314 -54.55 -53.72 28.12
C ARG A 314 -54.11 -55.18 28.22
N LEU A 315 -52.80 -55.43 28.23
CA LEU A 315 -52.27 -56.79 28.40
C LEU A 315 -52.64 -57.38 29.76
N GLU A 316 -52.52 -56.60 30.84
CA GLU A 316 -52.93 -57.03 32.18
C GLU A 316 -54.43 -57.29 32.27
N ALA A 317 -55.27 -56.45 31.65
CA ALA A 317 -56.71 -56.67 31.61
C ALA A 317 -57.07 -57.96 30.84
N LEU A 318 -56.38 -58.23 29.73
CA LEU A 318 -56.55 -59.48 28.98
C LEU A 318 -56.10 -60.69 29.82
N ALA A 319 -54.98 -60.59 30.53
CA ALA A 319 -54.51 -61.65 31.43
C ALA A 319 -55.54 -61.93 32.54
N ARG A 320 -56.04 -60.89 33.22
CA ARG A 320 -57.07 -61.02 34.27
C ARG A 320 -58.37 -61.61 33.74
N ALA A 321 -58.83 -61.18 32.56
CA ALA A 321 -60.01 -61.77 31.94
C ALA A 321 -59.80 -63.24 31.58
N GLY A 322 -58.58 -63.61 31.16
CA GLY A 322 -58.16 -65.00 30.96
C GLY A 322 -58.21 -65.80 32.25
N GLU A 323 -57.63 -65.28 33.34
CA GLU A 323 -57.66 -65.90 34.67
C GLU A 323 -59.08 -66.09 35.18
N GLN A 324 -59.95 -65.08 35.05
CA GLN A 324 -61.36 -65.18 35.44
C GLN A 324 -62.10 -66.27 34.64
N ARG A 325 -61.86 -66.37 33.33
CA ARG A 325 -62.43 -67.45 32.51
C ARG A 325 -61.95 -68.82 32.94
N LEU A 326 -60.66 -68.94 33.27
CA LEU A 326 -60.08 -70.19 33.80
C LEU A 326 -60.68 -70.54 35.17
N GLN A 327 -60.85 -69.57 36.06
CA GLN A 327 -61.49 -69.76 37.37
C GLN A 327 -62.94 -70.20 37.22
N HIS A 328 -63.73 -69.54 36.36
CA HIS A 328 -65.11 -69.94 36.09
C HIS A 328 -65.18 -71.33 35.46
N ALA A 329 -64.30 -71.65 34.50
CA ALA A 329 -64.23 -72.98 33.92
C ALA A 329 -63.85 -74.05 34.97
N ALA A 330 -62.93 -73.73 35.87
CA ALA A 330 -62.55 -74.60 36.98
C ALA A 330 -63.72 -74.83 37.96
N GLN A 331 -64.41 -73.76 38.38
CA GLN A 331 -65.60 -73.84 39.23
C GLN A 331 -66.70 -74.67 38.57
N ALA A 332 -67.01 -74.43 37.29
CA ALA A 332 -67.99 -75.21 36.55
C ALA A 332 -67.60 -76.69 36.44
N ALA A 333 -66.30 -76.99 36.25
CA ALA A 333 -65.79 -78.35 36.25
C ALA A 333 -65.91 -79.01 37.63
N GLU A 334 -65.58 -78.30 38.71
CA GLU A 334 -65.77 -78.76 40.10
C GLU A 334 -67.24 -79.04 40.40
N GLU A 335 -68.14 -78.13 40.05
CA GLU A 335 -69.59 -78.30 40.20
C GLU A 335 -70.10 -79.50 39.39
N ALA A 336 -69.65 -79.67 38.15
CA ALA A 336 -70.00 -80.83 37.33
C ALA A 336 -69.52 -82.15 37.98
N VAL A 337 -68.31 -82.16 38.55
CA VAL A 337 -67.78 -83.31 39.30
C VAL A 337 -68.63 -83.57 40.56
N GLN A 338 -68.98 -82.53 41.32
CA GLN A 338 -69.84 -82.65 42.51
C GLN A 338 -71.25 -83.15 42.14
N GLN A 339 -71.86 -82.62 41.08
CA GLN A 339 -73.15 -83.08 40.59
C GLN A 339 -73.09 -84.54 40.13
N LYS A 340 -72.04 -84.93 39.42
CA LYS A 340 -71.81 -86.33 39.02
C LYS A 340 -71.66 -87.22 40.26
N ALA A 341 -70.90 -86.81 41.26
CA ALA A 341 -70.75 -87.54 42.52
C ALA A 341 -72.09 -87.69 43.27
N ARG A 342 -72.90 -86.62 43.34
CA ARG A 342 -74.26 -86.67 43.92
C ARG A 342 -75.17 -87.64 43.17
N ARG A 343 -75.19 -87.59 41.83
CA ARG A 343 -75.97 -88.52 40.99
C ARG A 343 -75.52 -89.97 41.18
N VAL A 344 -74.21 -90.22 41.21
CA VAL A 344 -73.66 -91.57 41.48
C VAL A 344 -74.03 -92.04 42.90
N GLY A 345 -73.99 -91.15 43.89
CA GLY A 345 -74.44 -91.43 45.26
C GLY A 345 -75.92 -91.79 45.34
N GLN A 346 -76.79 -90.98 44.72
CA GLN A 346 -78.24 -91.23 44.67
C GLN A 346 -78.57 -92.54 43.96
N THR A 347 -78.00 -92.78 42.78
CA THR A 347 -78.22 -94.03 42.03
C THR A 347 -77.70 -95.25 42.80
N ARG A 348 -76.59 -95.14 43.55
CA ARG A 348 -76.12 -96.20 44.44
C ARG A 348 -77.12 -96.48 45.58
N LEU A 349 -77.63 -95.44 46.24
CA LEU A 349 -78.64 -95.56 47.29
C LEU A 349 -79.95 -96.17 46.77
N GLU A 350 -80.42 -95.77 45.60
CA GLU A 350 -81.59 -96.35 44.94
C GLU A 350 -81.36 -97.83 44.61
N LYS A 351 -80.20 -98.17 44.06
CA LYS A 351 -79.82 -99.57 43.81
C LYS A 351 -79.76 -100.38 45.11
N GLU A 352 -79.22 -99.82 46.19
CA GLU A 352 -79.19 -100.47 47.49
C GLU A 352 -80.60 -100.69 48.06
N ARG A 353 -81.49 -99.70 47.96
CA ARG A 353 -82.90 -99.84 48.35
C ARG A 353 -83.62 -100.90 47.53
N ALA A 354 -83.42 -100.90 46.21
CA ALA A 354 -83.98 -101.91 45.32
C ALA A 354 -83.45 -103.31 45.64
N GLN A 355 -82.14 -103.43 45.90
CA GLN A 355 -81.53 -104.69 46.35
C GLN A 355 -82.13 -105.18 47.68
N ARG A 356 -82.33 -104.29 48.66
CA ARG A 356 -82.99 -104.64 49.93
C ARG A 356 -84.43 -105.09 49.73
N ALA A 357 -85.23 -104.35 48.96
CA ALA A 357 -86.61 -104.72 48.66
C ALA A 357 -86.71 -106.05 47.89
N ASN A 358 -85.80 -106.29 46.94
CA ASN A 358 -85.71 -107.56 46.23
C ASN A 358 -85.36 -108.70 47.19
N LYS A 359 -84.41 -108.49 48.12
CA LYS A 359 -84.06 -109.47 49.15
C LYS A 359 -85.27 -109.82 50.03
N GLU A 360 -85.98 -108.82 50.55
CA GLU A 360 -87.20 -109.04 51.33
C GLU A 360 -88.28 -109.79 50.55
N LYS A 361 -88.43 -109.49 49.25
CA LYS A 361 -89.40 -110.19 48.40
C LYS A 361 -89.03 -111.66 48.24
N VAL A 362 -87.75 -111.96 47.99
CA VAL A 362 -87.25 -113.34 47.91
C VAL A 362 -87.48 -114.07 49.23
N GLU A 363 -87.16 -113.44 50.37
CA GLU A 363 -87.42 -114.02 51.70
C GLU A 363 -88.92 -114.31 51.93
N ARG A 364 -89.81 -113.38 51.53
CA ARG A 364 -91.27 -113.60 51.61
C ARG A 364 -91.73 -114.75 50.71
N ASP A 365 -91.21 -114.83 49.48
CA ASP A 365 -91.54 -115.91 48.55
C ASP A 365 -91.04 -117.27 49.08
N GLU A 366 -89.85 -117.30 49.69
CA GLU A 366 -89.30 -118.48 50.38
C GLU A 366 -90.15 -118.88 51.60
N ASP A 367 -90.57 -117.92 52.42
CA ASP A 367 -91.45 -118.17 53.56
C ASP A 367 -92.82 -118.70 53.14
N CYS A 368 -93.41 -118.15 52.07
CA CYS A 368 -94.64 -118.66 51.48
C CYS A 368 -94.45 -120.10 50.98
N ARG A 369 -93.39 -120.39 50.20
CA ARG A 369 -93.06 -121.75 49.76
C ARG A 369 -92.84 -122.70 50.93
N ARG A 370 -92.17 -122.25 52.00
CA ARG A 370 -91.94 -123.02 53.22
C ARG A 370 -93.26 -123.34 53.93
N ARG A 371 -94.16 -122.36 54.05
CA ARG A 371 -95.51 -122.57 54.63
C ARG A 371 -96.33 -123.54 53.79
N GLU A 372 -96.34 -123.38 52.47
CA GLU A 372 -97.01 -124.32 51.56
C GLU A 372 -96.45 -125.74 51.70
N LEU A 373 -95.12 -125.88 51.77
CA LEU A 373 -94.47 -127.17 52.01
C LEU A 373 -94.87 -127.76 53.36
N LEU A 374 -94.88 -126.97 54.44
CA LEU A 374 -95.33 -127.42 55.77
C LEU A 374 -96.80 -127.85 55.75
N GLN A 375 -97.69 -127.11 55.07
CA GLN A 375 -99.09 -127.51 54.90
C GLN A 375 -99.21 -128.79 54.07
N ALA A 376 -98.42 -128.96 53.02
CA ALA A 376 -98.40 -130.18 52.22
C ALA A 376 -97.91 -131.39 53.02
N ILE A 377 -96.89 -131.22 53.86
CA ILE A 377 -96.41 -132.23 54.82
C ILE A 377 -97.54 -132.54 55.81
N GLY A 378 -98.19 -131.53 56.40
CA GLY A 378 -99.32 -131.71 57.30
C GLY A 378 -100.46 -132.53 56.69
N ARG A 379 -100.92 -132.16 55.49
CA ARG A 379 -101.94 -132.90 54.73
C ARG A 379 -101.51 -134.35 54.43
N LYS A 380 -100.22 -134.61 54.17
CA LYS A 380 -99.70 -135.97 53.96
C LYS A 380 -99.67 -136.77 55.26
N LEU A 381 -99.29 -136.15 56.38
CA LEU A 381 -99.33 -136.77 57.71
C LEU A 381 -100.76 -137.10 58.13
N GLU A 382 -101.71 -136.17 57.94
CA GLU A 382 -103.14 -136.41 58.17
C GLU A 382 -103.67 -137.57 57.33
N ARG A 383 -103.37 -137.60 56.03
CA ARG A 383 -103.72 -138.74 55.15
C ARG A 383 -103.06 -140.04 55.59
N SER A 384 -101.79 -139.99 55.98
CA SER A 384 -101.07 -141.17 56.50
C SER A 384 -101.69 -141.67 57.80
N GLU A 385 -102.14 -140.77 58.68
CA GLU A 385 -102.84 -141.09 59.91
C GLU A 385 -104.23 -141.68 59.62
N GLN A 386 -105.00 -141.10 58.69
CA GLN A 386 -106.28 -141.63 58.22
C GLN A 386 -106.13 -143.03 57.65
N LEU A 387 -105.20 -143.24 56.71
CA LEU A 387 -104.88 -144.56 56.16
C LEU A 387 -104.42 -145.53 57.25
N SER A 388 -103.68 -145.07 58.26
CA SER A 388 -103.27 -145.90 59.40
C SER A 388 -104.46 -146.29 60.27
N ARG A 389 -105.41 -145.39 60.50
CA ARG A 389 -106.68 -145.66 61.22
C ARG A 389 -107.56 -146.62 60.44
N GLU A 390 -107.75 -146.38 59.14
CA GLU A 390 -108.46 -147.28 58.23
C GLU A 390 -107.80 -148.66 58.15
N ARG A 391 -106.47 -148.73 58.08
CA ARG A 391 -105.74 -150.01 58.10
C ARG A 391 -105.95 -150.73 59.43
N ARG A 392 -105.96 -150.04 60.57
CA ARG A 392 -106.27 -150.64 61.88
C ARG A 392 -107.71 -151.15 61.94
N SER A 393 -108.69 -150.36 61.49
CA SER A 393 -110.10 -150.77 61.48
C SER A 393 -110.38 -151.91 60.50
N ALA A 394 -109.76 -151.89 59.31
CA ALA A 394 -109.83 -152.98 58.34
C ALA A 394 -109.18 -154.26 58.87
N LEU A 395 -108.02 -154.16 59.54
CA LEU A 395 -107.40 -155.29 60.24
C LEU A 395 -108.30 -155.83 61.36
N GLU A 396 -108.96 -154.97 62.12
CA GLU A 396 -109.89 -155.36 63.19
C GLU A 396 -111.17 -156.01 62.64
N SER A 397 -111.73 -155.46 61.55
CA SER A 397 -112.86 -156.05 60.82
C SER A 397 -112.49 -157.41 60.23
N ALA A 398 -111.32 -157.55 59.57
CA ALA A 398 -110.84 -158.83 59.07
C ALA A 398 -110.62 -159.85 60.20
N ARG A 399 -110.09 -159.43 61.35
CA ARG A 399 -109.99 -160.27 62.56
C ARG A 399 -111.36 -160.68 63.09
N SER A 400 -112.33 -159.77 63.10
CA SER A 400 -113.72 -160.04 63.51
C SER A 400 -114.39 -161.06 62.58
N THR A 401 -114.30 -160.85 61.26
CA THR A 401 -114.79 -161.79 60.24
C THR A 401 -114.08 -163.14 60.35
N ALA A 402 -112.75 -163.18 60.56
CA ALA A 402 -112.03 -164.43 60.77
C ALA A 402 -112.53 -165.18 62.02
N ARG A 403 -112.79 -164.45 63.13
CA ARG A 403 -113.41 -165.03 64.34
C ARG A 403 -114.81 -165.55 64.04
N ALA A 404 -115.65 -164.80 63.34
CA ALA A 404 -117.02 -165.21 62.98
C ALA A 404 -117.03 -166.41 62.02
N SER A 405 -116.20 -166.39 60.97
CA SER A 405 -116.02 -167.50 60.04
C SER A 405 -115.48 -168.74 60.75
N PHE A 406 -114.58 -168.59 61.73
CA PHE A 406 -114.14 -169.71 62.56
C PHE A 406 -115.33 -170.33 63.33
N HIS A 407 -116.20 -169.50 63.93
CA HIS A 407 -117.39 -169.98 64.63
C HIS A 407 -118.40 -170.66 63.69
N VAL A 408 -118.63 -170.12 62.49
CA VAL A 408 -119.50 -170.77 61.48
C VAL A 408 -118.89 -172.08 60.98
N ARG A 409 -117.57 -172.12 60.77
CA ARG A 409 -116.87 -173.33 60.32
C ARG A 409 -116.87 -174.41 61.39
N GLU A 410 -116.77 -174.05 62.67
CA GLU A 410 -117.00 -174.94 63.82
C GLU A 410 -118.44 -175.46 63.86
N LYS A 411 -119.45 -174.58 63.73
CA LYS A 411 -120.87 -175.00 63.68
C LYS A 411 -121.18 -175.93 62.50
N VAL A 412 -120.65 -175.66 61.31
CA VAL A 412 -120.79 -176.56 60.15
C VAL A 412 -120.04 -177.88 60.40
N ARG A 413 -118.90 -177.86 61.11
CA ARG A 413 -118.22 -179.08 61.55
C ARG A 413 -119.08 -179.89 62.51
N GLU A 414 -119.77 -179.23 63.45
CA GLU A 414 -120.70 -179.85 64.40
C GLU A 414 -121.94 -180.43 63.67
N GLU A 415 -122.51 -179.73 62.70
CA GLU A 415 -123.75 -180.14 61.99
C GLU A 415 -123.53 -181.16 60.84
N THR A 416 -122.37 -181.11 60.15
CA THR A 416 -122.03 -182.07 59.07
C THR A 416 -121.54 -183.42 59.62
N ASN A 417 -121.30 -183.51 60.93
CA ASN A 417 -120.94 -184.76 61.62
C ASN A 417 -122.18 -185.60 61.98
N THR A 418 -123.17 -185.68 61.08
CA THR A 418 -124.39 -186.50 61.23
C THR A 418 -124.30 -187.84 60.50
N ARG A 419 -123.26 -188.05 59.69
CA ARG A 419 -122.81 -189.34 59.12
C ARG A 419 -121.34 -189.61 59.44
N SER A 420 -121.03 -189.86 60.72
CA SER A 420 -119.70 -190.36 61.08
C SER A 420 -119.52 -191.80 60.57
N PHE A 421 -118.28 -192.14 60.22
CA PHE A 421 -117.86 -193.47 59.75
C PHE A 421 -118.35 -194.59 60.69
N ASP A 422 -118.36 -194.34 62.00
CA ASP A 422 -118.84 -195.28 63.02
C ASP A 422 -120.36 -195.53 62.97
N ARG A 423 -121.15 -194.54 62.50
CA ARG A 423 -122.61 -194.68 62.34
C ARG A 423 -122.96 -195.53 61.11
N MET A 424 -122.21 -195.37 60.01
CA MET A 424 -122.36 -196.18 58.79
C MET A 424 -121.90 -197.64 58.98
N VAL A 425 -120.86 -197.89 59.77
CA VAL A 425 -120.42 -199.27 60.11
C VAL A 425 -121.50 -200.01 60.91
N ARG A 426 -122.22 -199.32 61.80
CA ARG A 426 -123.31 -199.89 62.61
C ARG A 426 -124.57 -200.20 61.79
N GLU A 427 -124.91 -199.34 60.82
CA GLU A 427 -126.01 -199.59 59.85
C GLU A 427 -125.69 -200.75 58.89
N ALA A 428 -124.44 -200.87 58.43
CA ALA A 428 -124.01 -201.97 57.56
C ALA A 428 -124.00 -203.34 58.28
N GLN A 429 -123.60 -203.39 59.56
CA GLN A 429 -123.72 -204.60 60.39
C GLN A 429 -125.18 -205.02 60.63
N LEU A 430 -126.11 -204.06 60.74
CA LEU A 430 -127.55 -204.33 60.87
C LEU A 430 -128.16 -204.84 59.56
N HIS A 431 -127.79 -204.26 58.40
CA HIS A 431 -128.20 -204.78 57.08
C HIS A 431 -127.67 -206.19 56.80
N ALA A 432 -126.44 -206.51 57.26
CA ALA A 432 -125.87 -207.86 57.18
C ALA A 432 -126.60 -208.93 58.02
N SER A 433 -127.55 -208.54 58.88
CA SER A 433 -128.30 -209.45 59.76
C SER A 433 -129.77 -209.72 59.34
N LEU A 434 -130.32 -208.99 58.35
CA LEU A 434 -131.75 -209.05 57.98
C LEU A 434 -132.07 -209.75 56.64
N ASP A 435 -131.08 -210.02 55.76
CA ASP A 435 -131.30 -210.70 54.46
C ASP A 435 -130.81 -212.18 54.42
N ARG A 436 -130.85 -212.87 55.57
CA ARG A 436 -130.91 -214.35 55.61
C ARG A 436 -132.38 -214.78 55.71
N LYS A 437 -133.04 -214.97 54.56
CA LYS A 437 -134.07 -215.99 54.32
C LYS A 437 -134.37 -216.13 52.83
#